data_AF-A0A949KY08-F1
#
_entry.id   AF-A0A949KY08-F1
#
_cell.length_a   1.000
_cell.length_b   1.000
_cell.length_c   1.000
_cell.angle_alpha   90.00
_cell.angle_beta   90.00
_cell.angle_gamma   90.00
#
_symmetry.space_group_name_H-M   'P 1'
#
loop_
_entity.id
_entity.type
_entity.pdbx_description
1 polymer ?
#
loop_
_entity_poly.entity_id
_entity_poly.type
_entity_poly.pdbx_seq_one_letter_code
_entity_poly.pdbx_strand_id
1 'polypeptide(L)'
;MFELPAGTYRVSHAGLNFILQEPLGLPPGSCLYLSGENGAGKSTFLEHVLIPALRKKHCLLYLAQDMDLQQNTIRTTLALLGHDVPADLADMALAWVRTSGCREIIILDEFDKYVSPEQLEAMDLPGFDWVVQVSHLARCERCADFAHGFEVVFERLGGADVNLKVERLWPC
;
A
#
# COMPACT_ATOMS: atom_id res chain seq x y z
N MET A 1 2.32 -11.97 -10.30
CA MET A 1 1.52 -11.03 -11.10
C MET A 1 0.53 -10.41 -10.13
N PHE A 2 0.61 -9.10 -9.93
CA PHE A 2 -0.33 -8.40 -9.07
C PHE A 2 -1.69 -8.38 -9.77
N GLU A 3 -2.64 -9.16 -9.25
CA GLU A 3 -3.97 -9.29 -9.86
C GLU A 3 -5.06 -9.38 -8.81
N LEU A 4 -6.12 -8.61 -9.03
CA LEU A 4 -7.39 -8.72 -8.33
C LEU A 4 -8.52 -8.79 -9.39
N PRO A 5 -9.26 -9.90 -9.49
CA PRO A 5 -10.32 -10.05 -10.49
C PRO A 5 -11.41 -8.98 -10.37
N ALA A 6 -12.12 -8.69 -11.47
CA ALA A 6 -13.35 -7.93 -11.40
C ALA A 6 -14.38 -8.67 -10.53
N GLY A 7 -15.20 -7.93 -9.81
CA GLY A 7 -16.27 -8.49 -8.98
C GLY A 7 -16.66 -7.59 -7.82
N THR A 8 -17.57 -8.11 -7.00
CA THR A 8 -18.01 -7.46 -5.76
C THR A 8 -17.37 -8.12 -4.56
N TYR A 9 -16.61 -7.34 -3.81
CA TYR A 9 -15.92 -7.76 -2.59
C TYR A 9 -16.69 -7.26 -1.37
N ARG A 10 -17.33 -8.19 -0.66
CA ARG A 10 -18.16 -7.87 0.51
C ARG A 10 -17.31 -7.91 1.78
N VAL A 11 -17.31 -6.82 2.52
CA VAL A 11 -16.63 -6.67 3.80
C VAL A 11 -17.68 -6.46 4.88
N SER A 12 -18.29 -7.57 5.32
CA SER A 12 -19.51 -7.56 6.15
C SER A 12 -19.35 -6.86 7.49
N HIS A 13 -18.18 -6.95 8.13
CA HIS A 13 -17.94 -6.28 9.42
C HIS A 13 -17.85 -4.76 9.30
N ALA A 14 -17.49 -4.24 8.13
CA ALA A 14 -17.49 -2.80 7.84
C ALA A 14 -18.80 -2.32 7.19
N GLY A 15 -19.70 -3.25 6.83
CA GLY A 15 -20.93 -2.94 6.08
C GLY A 15 -20.65 -2.35 4.70
N LEU A 16 -19.55 -2.74 4.05
CA LEU A 16 -19.14 -2.21 2.74
C LEU A 16 -19.11 -3.28 1.66
N ASN A 17 -19.49 -2.90 0.45
CA ASN A 17 -19.32 -3.70 -0.76
C ASN A 17 -18.48 -2.93 -1.76
N PHE A 18 -17.29 -3.43 -2.07
CA PHE A 18 -16.41 -2.83 -3.07
C PHE A 18 -16.68 -3.45 -4.44
N ILE A 19 -17.06 -2.63 -5.41
CA ILE A 19 -17.44 -3.06 -6.75
C ILE A 19 -16.30 -2.69 -7.70
N LEU A 20 -15.53 -3.69 -8.12
CA LEU A 20 -14.45 -3.55 -9.08
C LEU A 20 -14.95 -4.02 -10.44
N GLN A 21 -15.19 -3.08 -11.36
CA GLN A 21 -15.80 -3.39 -12.66
C GLN A 21 -14.84 -4.08 -13.62
N GLU A 22 -13.56 -3.73 -13.55
CA GLU A 22 -12.48 -4.27 -14.39
C GLU A 22 -11.39 -4.88 -13.51
N PRO A 23 -10.74 -5.98 -13.92
CA PRO A 23 -9.70 -6.59 -13.13
C PRO A 23 -8.54 -5.60 -12.91
N LEU A 24 -8.06 -5.51 -11.68
CA LEU A 24 -6.86 -4.74 -11.34
C LEU A 24 -5.65 -5.64 -11.57
N GLY A 25 -5.03 -5.53 -12.75
CA GLY A 25 -3.81 -6.24 -13.12
C GLY A 25 -2.66 -5.27 -13.33
N LEU A 26 -1.58 -5.41 -12.55
CA LEU A 26 -0.42 -4.51 -12.61
C LEU A 26 0.86 -5.26 -13.04
N PRO A 27 1.60 -4.77 -14.05
CA PRO A 27 2.93 -5.29 -14.36
C PRO A 27 3.93 -4.97 -13.23
N PRO A 28 5.06 -5.70 -13.10
CA PRO A 28 6.15 -5.31 -12.21
C PRO A 28 6.68 -3.89 -12.51
N GLY A 29 7.26 -3.24 -11.51
CA GLY A 29 7.69 -1.84 -11.54
C GLY A 29 6.52 -0.84 -11.48
N SER A 30 5.35 -1.25 -10.97
CA SER A 30 4.17 -0.39 -10.88
C SER A 30 4.02 0.26 -9.50
N CYS A 31 3.60 1.52 -9.49
CA CYS A 31 3.06 2.21 -8.32
C CYS A 31 1.54 2.32 -8.43
N LEU A 32 0.82 1.89 -7.40
CA LEU A 32 -0.62 1.94 -7.26
C LEU A 32 -1.03 2.91 -6.15
N TYR A 33 -1.80 3.93 -6.49
CA TYR A 33 -2.45 4.82 -5.53
C TYR A 33 -3.86 4.36 -5.20
N LEU A 34 -4.23 4.36 -3.92
CA LEU A 34 -5.62 4.24 -3.49
C LEU A 34 -6.12 5.63 -3.10
N SER A 35 -7.05 6.17 -3.88
CA SER A 35 -7.48 7.57 -3.77
C SER A 35 -9.00 7.67 -3.55
N GLY A 36 -9.41 8.69 -2.80
CA GLY A 36 -10.82 8.94 -2.50
C GLY A 36 -10.99 9.70 -1.19
N GLU A 37 -12.21 10.15 -0.92
CA GLU A 37 -12.52 10.95 0.27
C GLU A 37 -12.19 10.22 1.59
N ASN A 38 -12.08 10.99 2.67
CA ASN A 38 -11.96 10.41 4.02
C ASN A 38 -13.23 9.61 4.33
N GLY A 39 -13.05 8.37 4.82
CA GLY A 39 -14.16 7.44 5.01
C GLY A 39 -14.65 6.72 3.75
N ALA A 40 -14.01 6.90 2.59
CA ALA A 40 -14.35 6.16 1.36
C ALA A 40 -14.11 4.65 1.46
N GLY A 41 -13.33 4.19 2.45
CA GLY A 41 -13.07 2.76 2.70
C GLY A 41 -11.73 2.24 2.14
N LYS A 42 -10.76 3.13 1.90
CA LYS A 42 -9.43 2.80 1.35
C LYS A 42 -8.67 1.74 2.17
N SER A 43 -8.40 2.04 3.44
CA SER A 43 -7.70 1.11 4.35
C SER A 43 -8.52 -0.16 4.58
N THR A 44 -9.85 -0.06 4.67
CA THR A 44 -10.74 -1.24 4.75
C THR A 44 -10.61 -2.16 3.54
N PHE A 45 -10.61 -1.61 2.31
CA PHE A 45 -10.38 -2.39 1.11
C PHE A 45 -8.96 -2.98 1.09
N LEU A 46 -7.96 -2.18 1.44
CA LEU A 46 -6.58 -2.61 1.50
C LEU A 46 -6.40 -3.84 2.41
N GLU A 47 -6.89 -3.75 3.65
CA GLU A 47 -6.72 -4.76 4.69
C GLU A 47 -7.58 -6.01 4.49
N HIS A 48 -8.80 -5.86 3.95
CA HIS A 48 -9.78 -6.94 3.90
C HIS A 48 -10.02 -7.51 2.50
N VAL A 49 -9.53 -6.84 1.45
CA VAL A 49 -9.66 -7.31 0.07
C VAL A 49 -8.29 -7.48 -0.58
N LEU A 50 -7.52 -6.40 -0.68
CA LEU A 50 -6.30 -6.38 -1.48
C LEU A 50 -5.19 -7.24 -0.84
N ILE A 51 -4.80 -6.97 0.42
CA ILE A 51 -3.79 -7.74 1.15
C ILE A 51 -4.14 -9.24 1.20
N PRO A 52 -5.38 -9.65 1.58
CA PRO A 52 -5.76 -11.06 1.59
C PRO A 52 -5.71 -11.75 0.24
N ALA A 53 -5.97 -11.02 -0.86
CA ALA A 53 -5.83 -11.55 -2.21
C ALA A 53 -4.36 -11.74 -2.60
N LEU A 54 -3.52 -10.73 -2.37
CA LEU A 54 -2.11 -10.71 -2.79
C LEU A 54 -1.24 -11.68 -1.98
N ARG A 55 -1.43 -11.76 -0.66
CA ARG A 55 -0.60 -12.60 0.24
C ARG A 55 -0.64 -14.10 -0.06
N LYS A 56 -1.58 -14.56 -0.91
CA LYS A 56 -1.67 -15.95 -1.36
C LYS A 56 -0.57 -16.33 -2.36
N LYS A 57 0.01 -15.35 -3.04
CA LYS A 57 0.98 -15.54 -4.14
C LYS A 57 2.24 -14.70 -3.98
N HIS A 58 2.25 -13.74 -3.05
CA HIS A 58 3.27 -12.71 -2.94
C HIS A 58 3.77 -12.53 -1.52
N CYS A 59 5.05 -12.21 -1.38
CA CYS A 59 5.61 -11.66 -0.15
C CYS A 59 5.23 -10.17 -0.03
N LEU A 60 4.75 -9.75 1.13
CA LEU A 60 4.30 -8.38 1.37
C LEU A 60 5.06 -7.77 2.54
N LEU A 61 5.49 -6.53 2.38
CA LEU A 61 5.89 -5.65 3.49
C LEU A 61 4.81 -4.58 3.66
N TYR A 62 4.12 -4.59 4.81
CA TYR A 62 3.01 -3.66 5.08
C TYR A 62 3.38 -2.73 6.23
N LEU A 63 3.44 -1.42 5.92
CA LEU A 63 3.55 -0.33 6.89
C LEU A 63 2.17 0.27 7.07
N ALA A 64 1.58 0.02 8.24
CA ALA A 64 0.20 0.35 8.55
C ALA A 64 0.00 1.83 8.87
N GLN A 65 -1.25 2.29 8.79
CA GLN A 65 -1.63 3.65 9.20
C GLN A 65 -1.30 3.92 10.66
N ASP A 66 -1.46 2.94 11.55
CA ASP A 66 -1.04 3.06 12.96
C ASP A 66 0.24 2.25 13.20
N MET A 67 1.37 2.91 13.02
CA MET A 67 2.70 2.30 13.19
C MET A 67 3.02 1.96 14.65
N ASP A 68 2.34 2.56 15.63
CA ASP A 68 2.57 2.24 17.05
C ASP A 68 2.19 0.77 17.34
N LEU A 69 1.19 0.24 16.64
CA LEU A 69 0.81 -1.18 16.70
C LEU A 69 1.87 -2.11 16.12
N GLN A 70 2.69 -1.62 15.18
CA GLN A 70 3.75 -2.40 14.53
C GLN A 70 5.12 -2.22 15.20
N GLN A 71 5.34 -1.14 15.95
CA GLN A 71 6.65 -0.76 16.49
C GLN A 71 7.36 -1.91 17.22
N ASN A 72 6.67 -2.60 18.13
CA ASN A 72 7.28 -3.69 18.89
C ASN A 72 7.62 -4.89 18.00
N THR A 73 6.77 -5.22 17.02
CA THR A 73 7.04 -6.29 16.05
C THR A 73 8.27 -5.97 15.23
N ILE A 74 8.40 -4.73 14.76
CA ILE A 74 9.56 -4.27 13.99
C ILE A 74 10.83 -4.34 14.83
N ARG A 75 10.79 -3.75 16.03
CA ARG A 75 11.89 -3.74 17.01
C ARG A 75 12.40 -5.16 17.30
N THR A 76 11.49 -6.07 17.61
CA THR A 76 11.85 -7.47 17.91
C THR A 76 12.42 -8.16 16.67
N THR A 77 11.86 -7.93 15.49
CA THR A 77 12.36 -8.52 14.24
C THR A 77 13.78 -8.07 13.95
N LEU A 78 14.07 -6.77 14.03
CA LEU A 78 15.42 -6.22 13.84
C LEU A 78 16.42 -6.81 14.83
N ALA A 79 16.05 -6.88 16.11
CA ALA A 79 16.90 -7.46 17.15
C ALA A 79 17.19 -8.96 16.91
N LEU A 80 16.17 -9.74 16.51
CA LEU A 80 16.32 -11.17 16.22
C LEU A 80 17.20 -11.44 14.99
N LEU A 81 17.17 -10.53 14.01
CA LEU A 81 18.04 -10.57 12.83
C LEU A 81 19.46 -10.04 13.10
N GLY A 82 19.72 -9.55 14.33
CA GLY A 82 21.03 -9.02 14.73
C GLY A 82 21.34 -7.65 14.15
N HIS A 83 20.31 -6.87 13.79
CA HIS A 83 20.45 -5.50 13.31
C HIS A 83 20.33 -4.49 14.45
N ASP A 84 20.91 -3.30 14.23
CA ASP A 84 20.68 -2.16 15.09
C ASP A 84 19.19 -1.79 15.11
N VAL A 85 18.70 -1.39 16.27
CA VAL A 85 17.31 -0.98 16.49
C VAL A 85 17.28 0.53 16.74
N PRO A 86 16.87 1.34 15.76
CA PRO A 86 16.69 2.77 15.96
C PRO A 86 15.66 3.07 17.05
N ALA A 87 15.87 4.19 17.77
CA ALA A 87 14.93 4.66 18.79
C ALA A 87 13.70 5.33 18.16
N ASP A 88 13.92 6.06 17.06
CA ASP A 88 12.87 6.71 16.30
C ASP A 88 12.08 5.71 15.44
N LEU A 89 10.76 5.92 15.34
CA LEU A 89 9.84 5.02 14.64
C LEU A 89 10.07 5.02 13.12
N ALA A 90 10.34 6.19 12.54
CA ALA A 90 10.57 6.34 11.11
C ALA A 90 11.86 5.61 10.72
N ASP A 91 12.95 5.87 11.44
CA ASP A 91 14.24 5.21 11.20
C ASP A 91 14.14 3.70 11.41
N MET A 92 13.36 3.25 12.39
CA MET A 92 13.12 1.83 12.64
C MET A 92 12.37 1.16 11.49
N ALA A 93 11.35 1.82 10.94
CA ALA A 93 10.63 1.34 9.77
C ALA A 93 11.55 1.28 8.53
N LEU A 94 12.39 2.30 8.30
CA LEU A 94 13.40 2.30 7.24
C LEU A 94 14.39 1.14 7.39
N ALA A 95 14.90 0.91 8.61
CA ALA A 95 15.78 -0.20 8.91
C ALA A 95 15.10 -1.54 8.58
N TRP A 96 13.82 -1.69 8.91
CA TRP A 96 13.04 -2.89 8.61
C TRP A 96 12.84 -3.10 7.12
N VAL A 97 12.52 -2.05 6.36
CA VAL A 97 12.38 -2.10 4.90
C VAL A 97 13.68 -2.60 4.27
N ARG A 98 14.82 -2.07 4.72
CA ARG A 98 16.15 -2.45 4.22
C ARG A 98 16.50 -3.91 4.53
N THR A 99 16.16 -4.38 5.72
CA THR A 99 16.60 -5.68 6.25
C THR A 99 15.63 -6.84 6.03
N SER A 100 14.34 -6.57 5.73
CA SER A 100 13.30 -7.59 5.60
C SER A 100 13.53 -8.59 4.45
N GLY A 101 14.36 -8.25 3.46
CA GLY A 101 14.59 -9.07 2.26
C GLY A 101 13.38 -9.14 1.29
N CYS A 102 12.22 -8.59 1.67
CA CYS A 102 11.05 -8.51 0.79
C CYS A 102 11.25 -7.40 -0.25
N ARG A 103 11.16 -7.75 -1.53
CA ARG A 103 11.20 -6.80 -2.66
C ARG A 103 10.06 -7.01 -3.66
N GLU A 104 9.09 -7.88 -3.35
CA GLU A 104 7.93 -8.06 -4.22
C GLU A 104 6.94 -6.91 -4.04
N ILE A 105 6.30 -6.79 -2.87
CA ILE A 105 5.27 -5.77 -2.63
C ILE A 105 5.57 -5.01 -1.35
N ILE A 106 5.60 -3.68 -1.45
CA ILE A 106 5.51 -2.79 -0.29
C ILE A 106 4.19 -2.02 -0.32
N ILE A 107 3.56 -1.93 0.84
CA ILE A 107 2.29 -1.24 1.04
C ILE A 107 2.50 -0.19 2.12
N LEU A 108 2.22 1.06 1.76
CA LEU A 108 2.34 2.24 2.60
C LEU A 108 0.93 2.79 2.84
N ASP A 109 0.37 2.59 4.02
CA ASP A 109 -0.97 3.07 4.35
C ASP A 109 -0.85 4.32 5.21
N GLU A 110 -1.00 5.49 4.58
CA GLU A 110 -0.81 6.83 5.17
C GLU A 110 0.52 6.97 5.94
N PHE A 111 1.55 6.25 5.47
CA PHE A 111 2.85 6.21 6.13
C PHE A 111 3.61 7.54 6.02
N ASP A 112 3.23 8.38 5.06
CA ASP A 112 3.80 9.70 4.83
C ASP A 112 3.73 10.66 6.04
N LYS A 113 2.87 10.40 7.02
CA LYS A 113 2.83 11.16 8.29
C LYS A 113 3.99 10.86 9.24
N TYR A 114 4.69 9.75 9.05
CA TYR A 114 5.78 9.30 9.92
C TYR A 114 7.16 9.63 9.38
N VAL A 115 7.30 9.92 8.09
CA VAL A 115 8.59 10.08 7.42
C VAL A 115 8.76 11.45 6.79
N SER A 116 9.99 11.94 6.78
CA SER A 116 10.38 13.07 5.94
C SER A 116 10.48 12.64 4.46
N PRO A 117 10.45 13.58 3.50
CA PRO A 117 10.70 13.27 2.10
C PRO A 117 12.04 12.55 1.86
N GLU A 118 13.09 12.95 2.58
CA GLU A 118 14.42 12.32 2.50
C GLU A 118 14.39 10.86 3.00
N GLN A 119 13.63 10.59 4.07
CA GLN A 119 13.45 9.23 4.58
C GLN A 119 12.63 8.37 3.62
N LEU A 120 11.60 8.94 2.98
CA LEU A 120 10.80 8.24 1.98
C LEU A 120 11.63 7.87 0.74
N GLU A 121 12.49 8.77 0.27
CA GLU A 121 13.45 8.50 -0.81
C GLU A 121 14.44 7.39 -0.40
N ALA A 122 14.92 7.42 0.84
CA ALA A 122 15.83 6.44 1.40
C ALA A 122 15.22 5.02 1.56
N MET A 123 13.91 4.84 1.34
CA MET A 123 13.26 3.53 1.31
C MET A 123 13.47 2.78 -0.02
N ASP A 124 13.94 3.46 -1.08
CA ASP A 124 14.17 2.87 -2.40
C ASP A 124 12.93 2.11 -2.91
N LEU A 125 11.77 2.76 -2.86
CA LEU A 125 10.50 2.20 -3.32
C LEU A 125 10.55 1.65 -4.77
N PRO A 126 11.29 2.26 -5.72
CA PRO A 126 11.50 1.69 -7.06
C PRO A 126 12.19 0.33 -7.08
N GLY A 127 12.89 -0.05 -5.99
CA GLY A 127 13.48 -1.36 -5.80
C GLY A 127 12.46 -2.49 -5.53
N PHE A 128 11.15 -2.19 -5.47
CA PHE A 128 10.08 -3.17 -5.31
C PHE A 128 9.36 -3.44 -6.64
N ASP A 129 8.92 -4.69 -6.86
CA ASP A 129 8.11 -5.04 -8.04
C ASP A 129 6.77 -4.29 -8.03
N TRP A 130 6.17 -4.07 -6.86
CA TRP A 130 4.93 -3.31 -6.72
C TRP A 130 4.94 -2.44 -5.46
N VAL A 131 4.49 -1.20 -5.62
CA VAL A 131 4.29 -0.26 -4.52
C VAL A 131 2.82 0.11 -4.44
N VAL A 132 2.21 -0.03 -3.27
CA VAL A 132 0.84 0.44 -3.01
C VAL A 132 0.89 1.59 -2.02
N GLN A 133 0.32 2.73 -2.36
CA GLN A 133 0.27 3.92 -1.51
C GLN A 133 -1.17 4.33 -1.23
N VAL A 134 -1.49 4.47 0.05
CA VAL A 134 -2.62 5.26 0.54
C VAL A 134 -2.01 6.51 1.13
N SER A 135 -2.42 7.70 0.67
CA SER A 135 -1.90 8.94 1.22
C SER A 135 -2.96 10.03 1.18
N HIS A 136 -2.85 10.97 2.12
CA HIS A 136 -3.60 12.22 2.10
C HIS A 136 -2.88 13.33 1.33
N LEU A 137 -1.60 13.14 1.02
CA LEU A 137 -0.82 14.11 0.27
C LEU A 137 -1.22 14.11 -1.20
N ALA A 138 -0.99 15.24 -1.86
CA ALA A 138 -1.14 15.33 -3.29
C ALA A 138 -0.25 14.28 -3.96
N ARG A 139 -0.88 13.41 -4.76
CA ARG A 139 -0.21 12.46 -5.62
C ARG A 139 0.86 13.16 -6.47
N CYS A 140 2.04 12.56 -6.59
CA CYS A 140 2.97 12.96 -7.64
C CYS A 140 2.39 12.62 -9.01
N GLU A 141 2.18 13.63 -9.86
CA GLU A 141 1.58 13.46 -11.20
C GLU A 141 2.40 12.54 -12.11
N ARG A 142 3.71 12.44 -11.87
CA ARG A 142 4.61 11.46 -12.48
C ARG A 142 5.78 11.21 -11.55
N CYS A 143 5.97 9.96 -11.13
CA CYS A 143 7.18 9.54 -10.46
C CYS A 143 8.07 8.85 -11.52
N ALA A 144 9.16 9.51 -11.91
CA ALA A 144 10.07 9.04 -12.97
C ALA A 144 10.70 7.68 -12.65
N ASP A 145 10.67 7.30 -11.38
CA ASP A 145 11.30 6.10 -10.87
C ASP A 145 10.44 4.84 -11.04
N PHE A 146 9.15 4.97 -11.39
CA PHE A 146 8.28 3.84 -11.70
C PHE A 146 7.95 3.74 -13.18
N ALA A 147 8.09 2.53 -13.73
CA ALA A 147 7.73 2.23 -15.12
C ALA A 147 6.24 2.42 -15.39
N HIS A 148 5.39 2.22 -14.38
CA HIS A 148 3.95 2.32 -14.54
C HIS A 148 3.28 2.95 -13.32
N GLY A 149 2.29 3.81 -13.58
CA GLY A 149 1.47 4.44 -12.54
C GLY A 149 0.00 4.10 -12.72
N PHE A 150 -0.64 3.69 -11.64
CA PHE A 150 -2.06 3.36 -11.58
C PHE A 150 -2.72 3.98 -10.37
N GLU A 151 -4.02 4.19 -10.45
CA GLU A 151 -4.85 4.65 -9.36
C GLU A 151 -6.12 3.82 -9.29
N VAL A 152 -6.56 3.51 -8.07
CA VAL A 152 -7.92 3.06 -7.80
C VAL A 152 -8.64 4.18 -7.09
N VAL A 153 -9.64 4.76 -7.76
CA VAL A 153 -10.50 5.82 -7.22
C VAL A 153 -11.71 5.18 -6.55
N PHE A 154 -11.93 5.55 -5.29
CA PHE A 154 -13.02 5.08 -4.45
C PHE A 154 -14.17 6.07 -4.47
N GLU A 155 -15.30 5.68 -5.07
CA GLU A 155 -16.49 6.51 -5.19
C GLU A 155 -17.65 5.89 -4.39
N ARG A 156 -18.18 6.63 -3.42
CA ARG A 156 -19.36 6.21 -2.65
C ARG A 156 -20.61 6.39 -3.51
N LEU A 157 -21.33 5.29 -3.77
CA LEU A 157 -22.59 5.34 -4.53
C LEU A 157 -23.83 5.61 -3.64
N GLY A 158 -23.62 5.77 -2.34
CA GLY A 158 -24.67 5.83 -1.32
C GLY A 158 -24.90 4.47 -0.65
N GLY A 159 -25.16 4.48 0.66
CA GLY A 159 -25.27 3.25 1.43
C GLY A 159 -23.95 2.47 1.58
N ALA A 160 -24.02 1.15 1.41
CA ALA A 160 -22.90 0.23 1.61
C ALA A 160 -21.93 0.14 0.41
N ASP A 161 -22.34 0.59 -0.77
CA ASP A 161 -21.63 0.30 -2.01
C ASP A 161 -20.57 1.36 -2.33
N VAL A 162 -19.38 0.87 -2.70
CA VAL A 162 -18.22 1.66 -3.10
C VAL A 162 -17.77 1.20 -4.47
N ASN A 163 -17.87 2.07 -5.46
CA ASN A 163 -17.35 1.81 -6.80
C ASN A 163 -15.83 2.01 -6.81
N LEU A 164 -15.11 1.06 -7.39
CA LEU A 164 -13.67 1.12 -7.57
C LEU A 164 -13.36 1.29 -9.05
N LYS A 165 -12.88 2.47 -9.41
CA LYS A 165 -12.46 2.78 -10.78
C LYS A 165 -10.95 2.70 -10.89
N VAL A 166 -10.46 1.87 -11.80
CA VAL A 166 -9.03 1.77 -12.09
C VAL A 166 -8.68 2.77 -13.17
N GLU A 167 -7.69 3.63 -12.92
CA GLU A 167 -7.16 4.58 -13.88
C GLU A 167 -5.67 4.34 -14.08
N ARG A 168 -5.23 4.40 -15.34
CA ARG A 168 -3.80 4.40 -15.66
C ARG A 168 -3.33 5.85 -15.69
N LEU A 169 -2.34 6.18 -14.88
CA LEU A 169 -1.83 7.54 -14.72
C LEU A 169 -0.78 7.87 -15.77
N TRP A 170 0.19 6.97 -15.96
CA TRP A 170 1.18 7.09 -17.03
C TRP A 170 1.54 5.73 -17.63
N PRO A 171 1.66 5.65 -18.97
CA PRO A 171 2.39 4.61 -19.65
C PRO A 171 3.88 4.96 -19.72
N CYS A 172 4.75 3.97 -19.49
CA CYS A 172 6.02 3.91 -20.21
C CYS A 172 5.80 3.13 -21.50
#